data_AF-A0A7S2EJW5-F1
#
_entry.id   AF-A0A7S2EJW5-F1
#
_cell.length_a   1.000
_cell.length_b   1.000
_cell.length_c   1.000
_cell.angle_alpha   90.00
_cell.angle_beta   90.00
_cell.angle_gamma   90.00
#
_symmetry.space_group_name_H-M   'P 1'
#
loop_
_entity.id
_entity.type
_entity.pdbx_description
1 polymer ?
#
loop_
_entity_poly.entity_id
_entity_poly.type
_entity_poly.pdbx_seq_one_letter_code
_entity_poly.pdbx_strand_id
1 'polypeptide(L)'
;DSVASSLSRSKHSNIAPSTHSFHVVCYGDSLTAGISPPLKDRQPYGASLRMELNNIQKSLETPKSGPLPPVVVTWRGLPGWTSQNMLKSLNDTRSGLQPFIRHNPTTPDVAVILVGTNDLGHKRSPGDIIKDVVSLHRKCFEEGVRRTVAVGIPPSAWQVSNKA
;
A
#
# COMPACT_ATOMS: atom_id res chain seq x y z
N ASP A 1 6.54 7.44 69.01
CA ASP A 1 6.06 6.54 67.95
C ASP A 1 5.33 7.37 66.89
N SER A 2 5.99 7.93 65.86
CA SER A 2 6.31 7.31 64.55
C SER A 2 5.15 6.43 64.06
N VAL A 3 4.46 6.71 62.96
CA VAL A 3 4.96 6.72 61.58
C VAL A 3 4.03 7.58 60.69
N ALA A 4 4.62 8.39 59.81
CA ALA A 4 3.96 9.09 58.70
C ALA A 4 3.68 8.13 57.53
N SER A 5 2.56 8.29 56.81
CA SER A 5 2.49 7.80 55.43
C SER A 5 1.89 8.84 54.46
N SER A 6 2.65 8.99 53.38
CA SER A 6 2.67 10.03 52.37
C SER A 6 1.49 10.05 51.41
N LEU A 7 1.19 11.28 50.96
CA LEU A 7 0.55 11.65 49.70
C LEU A 7 1.06 10.86 48.48
N SER A 8 0.18 10.59 47.53
CA SER A 8 0.54 10.39 46.12
C SER A 8 -0.56 10.95 45.21
N ARG A 9 -0.34 12.19 44.77
CA ARG A 9 -1.06 12.84 43.66
C ARG A 9 -1.00 11.95 42.41
N SER A 10 -2.15 11.74 41.79
CA SER A 10 -2.28 11.15 40.46
C SER A 10 -1.34 11.86 39.49
N LYS A 11 -0.31 11.14 39.05
CA LYS A 11 0.67 11.64 38.08
C LYS A 11 -0.02 11.79 36.73
N HIS A 12 0.14 12.97 36.15
CA HIS A 12 -0.03 13.22 34.73
C HIS A 12 0.50 12.02 33.93
N SER A 13 -0.39 11.33 33.24
CA SER A 13 -0.01 10.28 32.31
C SER A 13 0.76 10.93 31.17
N ASN A 14 2.08 10.81 31.22
CA ASN A 14 2.94 10.98 30.05
C ASN A 14 2.50 9.95 29.01
N ILE A 15 1.65 10.36 28.06
CA ILE A 15 1.34 9.57 26.89
C ILE A 15 2.63 9.53 26.08
N ALA A 16 3.36 8.41 26.15
CA ALA A 16 4.48 8.15 25.27
C ALA A 16 3.99 8.30 23.81
N PRO A 17 4.76 8.94 22.92
CA PRO A 17 4.38 9.04 21.51
C PRO A 17 4.09 7.64 20.97
N SER A 18 2.92 7.47 20.35
CA SER A 18 2.51 6.17 19.80
C SER A 18 3.58 5.67 18.84
N THR A 19 4.22 4.57 19.18
CA THR A 19 5.29 3.92 18.40
C THR A 19 4.78 3.22 17.14
N HIS A 20 3.53 3.47 16.75
CA HIS A 20 2.90 2.80 15.61
C HIS A 20 3.26 3.54 14.32
N SER A 21 4.04 2.88 13.46
CA SER A 21 4.28 3.34 12.09
C SER A 21 3.00 3.25 11.26
N PHE A 22 2.77 4.21 10.37
CA PHE A 22 1.69 4.14 9.40
C PHE A 22 2.11 3.23 8.24
N HIS A 23 1.41 2.13 8.03
CA HIS A 23 1.83 1.09 7.08
C HIS A 23 0.97 1.09 5.81
N VAL A 24 1.63 1.31 4.68
CA VAL A 24 1.07 1.21 3.33
C VAL A 24 1.60 -0.05 2.63
N VAL A 25 0.70 -0.82 2.03
CA VAL A 25 1.06 -1.90 1.10
C VAL A 25 0.72 -1.50 -0.34
N CYS A 26 1.65 -1.72 -1.28
CA CYS A 26 1.39 -1.56 -2.72
C CYS A 26 1.38 -2.93 -3.39
N TYR A 27 0.27 -3.29 -4.05
CA TYR A 27 0.13 -4.57 -4.73
C TYR A 27 -0.29 -4.33 -6.18
N GLY A 28 0.43 -4.93 -7.12
CA GLY A 28 0.17 -4.64 -8.52
C GLY A 28 1.07 -5.34 -9.51
N ASP A 29 1.14 -4.80 -10.72
CA ASP A 29 1.83 -5.41 -11.87
C ASP A 29 3.30 -4.92 -12.04
N SER A 30 3.79 -4.88 -13.28
CA SER A 30 5.13 -4.39 -13.65
C SER A 30 5.41 -2.96 -13.17
N LEU A 31 4.41 -2.08 -13.11
CA LEU A 31 4.61 -0.71 -12.64
C LEU A 31 4.83 -0.64 -11.14
N THR A 32 4.19 -1.54 -10.38
CA THR A 32 4.51 -1.70 -8.97
C THR A 32 5.91 -2.27 -8.78
N ALA A 33 6.30 -3.23 -9.63
CA ALA A 33 7.65 -3.81 -9.61
C ALA A 33 8.74 -2.82 -10.07
N GLY A 34 8.35 -1.74 -10.76
CA GLY A 34 9.29 -0.77 -11.32
C GLY A 34 10.04 -1.28 -12.54
N ILE A 35 9.41 -2.11 -13.36
CA ILE A 35 10.02 -2.65 -14.58
C ILE A 35 9.64 -1.76 -15.76
N SER A 36 10.66 -1.19 -16.40
CA SER A 36 10.53 -0.37 -17.61
C SER A 36 11.61 -0.77 -18.61
N PRO A 37 11.38 -1.78 -19.47
CA PRO A 37 12.35 -2.16 -20.49
C PRO A 37 12.70 -0.96 -21.40
N PRO A 38 13.96 -0.78 -21.84
CA PRO A 38 15.11 -1.69 -21.68
C PRO A 38 15.91 -1.49 -20.39
N LEU A 39 15.44 -0.67 -19.44
CA LEU A 39 16.17 -0.40 -18.21
C LEU A 39 16.36 -1.69 -17.41
N LYS A 40 17.60 -1.96 -17.02
CA LYS A 40 17.97 -3.14 -16.22
C LYS A 40 17.60 -2.96 -14.74
N ASP A 41 17.65 -1.71 -14.26
CA ASP A 41 17.38 -1.40 -12.87
C ASP A 41 15.88 -1.30 -12.60
N ARG A 42 15.46 -1.90 -11.48
CA ARG A 42 14.08 -1.78 -11.02
C ARG A 42 13.93 -0.51 -10.19
N GLN A 43 12.87 0.24 -10.46
CA GLN A 43 12.48 1.43 -9.69
C GLN A 43 11.06 1.25 -9.15
N PRO A 44 10.86 0.42 -8.11
CA PRO A 44 9.52 0.05 -7.65
C PRO A 44 8.74 1.28 -7.19
N TYR A 45 7.46 1.37 -7.59
CA TYR A 45 6.57 2.46 -7.20
C TYR A 45 6.56 2.70 -5.68
N GLY A 46 6.56 1.62 -4.89
CA GLY A 46 6.54 1.71 -3.43
C GLY A 46 7.76 2.43 -2.84
N ALA A 47 8.93 2.36 -3.49
CA ALA A 47 10.13 3.05 -3.03
C ALA A 47 10.00 4.57 -3.19
N SER A 48 9.54 5.02 -4.36
CA SER A 48 9.26 6.44 -4.63
C SER A 48 8.12 6.95 -3.76
N LEU A 49 7.03 6.19 -3.62
CA LEU A 49 5.90 6.57 -2.76
C LEU A 49 6.35 6.80 -1.31
N ARG A 50 7.19 5.92 -0.77
CA ARG A 50 7.74 6.08 0.60
C ARG A 50 8.53 7.38 0.73
N MET A 51 9.36 7.70 -0.25
CA MET A 51 10.17 8.91 -0.24
C MET A 51 9.28 10.16 -0.22
N GLU A 52 8.29 10.20 -1.12
CA GLU A 52 7.38 11.35 -1.23
C GLU A 52 6.50 11.50 0.02
N LEU A 53 5.95 10.42 0.57
CA LEU A 53 5.15 10.48 1.81
C LEU A 53 5.97 10.99 2.99
N ASN A 54 7.24 10.58 3.12
CA ASN A 54 8.12 11.09 4.17
C ASN A 54 8.48 12.58 3.95
N ASN A 55 8.62 13.03 2.71
CA ASN A 55 8.86 14.45 2.39
C ASN A 55 7.64 15.31 2.74
N ILE A 56 6.44 14.84 2.38
CA ILE A 56 5.16 15.48 2.75
C ILE A 56 5.02 15.51 4.27
N GLN A 57 5.34 14.42 4.96
CA GLN A 57 5.26 14.37 6.42
C GLN A 57 6.14 15.44 7.07
N LYS A 58 7.40 15.58 6.63
CA LYS A 58 8.32 16.62 7.12
C LYS A 58 7.80 18.04 6.86
N SER A 59 7.10 18.28 5.74
CA SER A 59 6.54 19.61 5.46
C SER A 59 5.27 19.92 6.26
N LEU A 60 4.57 18.89 6.73
CA LEU A 60 3.38 19.01 7.58
C LEU A 60 3.69 19.04 9.08
N GLU A 61 4.90 18.63 9.48
CA GLU A 61 5.33 18.68 10.88
C GLU A 61 5.35 20.13 11.39
N THR A 62 4.44 20.44 12.31
CA THR A 62 4.45 21.71 13.03
C THR A 62 4.96 21.52 14.45
N PRO A 63 5.60 22.54 15.05
CA PRO A 63 6.05 22.46 16.46
C PRO A 63 4.93 22.14 17.47
N LYS A 64 3.66 22.32 17.08
CA LYS A 64 2.50 22.14 17.96
C LYS A 64 1.90 20.74 17.90
N SER A 65 2.11 19.99 16.82
CA SER A 65 1.45 18.68 16.59
C SER A 65 2.24 17.48 17.08
N GLY A 66 3.49 17.69 17.53
CA GLY A 66 4.42 16.59 17.79
C GLY A 66 4.85 15.87 16.50
N PRO A 67 5.78 14.90 16.60
CA PRO A 67 6.23 14.13 15.46
C PRO A 67 5.11 13.24 14.94
N LEU A 68 4.91 13.23 13.61
CA LEU A 68 3.99 12.31 12.96
C LEU A 68 4.56 10.88 12.98
N PRO A 69 3.72 9.84 12.98
CA PRO A 69 4.19 8.46 12.93
C PRO A 69 4.97 8.20 11.62
N PRO A 70 6.07 7.42 11.65
CA PRO A 70 6.85 7.15 10.45
C PRO A 70 6.03 6.33 9.44
N VAL A 71 6.16 6.64 8.15
CA VAL A 71 5.49 5.87 7.08
C VAL A 71 6.37 4.71 6.61
N VAL A 72 5.82 3.51 6.67
CA VAL A 72 6.42 2.29 6.10
C VAL A 72 5.63 1.93 4.85
N VAL A 73 6.34 1.69 3.74
CA VAL A 73 5.74 1.19 2.50
C VAL A 73 6.37 -0.15 2.15
N THR A 74 5.56 -1.20 2.04
CA THR A 74 5.97 -2.48 1.46
C THR A 74 5.26 -2.68 0.13
N TRP A 75 5.88 -3.41 -0.80
CA TRP A 75 5.31 -3.57 -2.14
C TRP A 75 5.53 -4.95 -2.73
N ARG A 76 4.63 -5.33 -3.63
CA ARG A 76 4.71 -6.56 -4.42
C ARG A 76 4.17 -6.29 -5.82
N GLY A 77 5.09 -6.27 -6.78
CA GLY A 77 4.77 -6.15 -8.19
C GLY A 77 4.89 -7.49 -8.91
N LEU A 78 3.95 -7.77 -9.81
CA LEU A 78 3.78 -9.03 -10.53
C LEU A 78 3.78 -8.72 -12.05
N PRO A 79 4.96 -8.61 -12.67
CA PRO A 79 5.09 -8.22 -14.07
C PRO A 79 4.28 -9.13 -15.01
N GLY A 80 3.55 -8.53 -15.95
CA GLY A 80 2.71 -9.23 -16.91
C GLY A 80 1.36 -9.70 -16.38
N TRP A 81 1.08 -9.56 -15.07
CA TRP A 81 -0.18 -10.02 -14.51
C TRP A 81 -1.34 -9.08 -14.81
N THR A 82 -2.47 -9.67 -15.19
CA THR A 82 -3.78 -9.01 -15.25
C THR A 82 -4.46 -9.01 -13.88
N SER A 83 -5.50 -8.20 -13.71
CA SER A 83 -6.36 -8.22 -12.53
C SER A 83 -6.98 -9.60 -12.27
N GLN A 84 -7.32 -10.34 -13.33
CA GLN A 84 -7.82 -11.70 -13.21
C GLN A 84 -6.75 -12.68 -12.70
N ASN A 85 -5.49 -12.55 -13.15
CA ASN A 85 -4.40 -13.39 -12.64
C ASN A 85 -4.23 -13.20 -11.13
N MET A 86 -4.24 -11.94 -10.67
CA MET A 86 -4.16 -11.61 -9.25
C MET A 86 -5.29 -12.24 -8.43
N LEU A 87 -6.52 -12.23 -8.96
CA LEU A 87 -7.66 -12.88 -8.30
C LEU A 87 -7.55 -14.40 -8.24
N LYS A 88 -7.13 -15.03 -9.33
CA LYS A 88 -6.93 -16.49 -9.39
C LYS A 88 -5.86 -16.97 -8.41
N SER A 89 -4.91 -16.10 -8.07
CA SER A 89 -3.77 -16.41 -7.20
C SER A 89 -3.84 -15.71 -5.84
N LEU A 90 -5.02 -15.29 -5.37
CA LEU A 90 -5.20 -14.55 -4.09
C LEU A 90 -4.49 -15.17 -2.90
N ASN A 91 -4.50 -16.51 -2.81
CA ASN A 91 -3.94 -17.29 -1.71
C ASN A 91 -2.57 -17.89 -2.01
N ASP A 92 -1.97 -17.60 -3.17
CA ASP A 92 -0.62 -18.08 -3.47
C ASP A 92 0.37 -17.48 -2.46
N THR A 93 1.17 -18.32 -1.81
CA THR A 93 2.03 -17.90 -0.70
C THR A 93 3.11 -16.90 -1.13
N ARG A 94 3.55 -16.95 -2.40
CA ARG A 94 4.63 -16.11 -2.92
C ARG A 94 4.14 -14.83 -3.56
N SER A 95 2.96 -14.85 -4.17
CA SER A 95 2.46 -13.79 -5.05
C SER A 95 1.07 -13.27 -4.66
N GLY A 96 0.31 -14.01 -3.87
CA GLY A 96 -1.07 -13.67 -3.52
C GLY A 96 -1.20 -12.48 -2.59
N LEU A 97 -2.28 -11.73 -2.78
CA LEU A 97 -2.63 -10.54 -2.00
C LEU A 97 -2.87 -10.85 -0.52
N GLN A 98 -3.63 -11.91 -0.21
CA GLN A 98 -4.00 -12.22 1.17
C GLN A 98 -2.77 -12.62 2.01
N PRO A 99 -1.91 -13.56 1.55
CA PRO A 99 -0.65 -13.81 2.22
C PRO A 99 0.19 -12.53 2.30
N PHE A 100 0.30 -11.75 1.22
CA PHE A 100 1.10 -10.52 1.27
C PHE A 100 0.67 -9.55 2.37
N ILE A 101 -0.63 -9.38 2.60
CA ILE A 101 -1.16 -8.58 3.71
C ILE A 101 -0.81 -9.21 5.06
N ARG A 102 -1.04 -10.52 5.22
CA ARG A 102 -0.83 -11.26 6.49
C ARG A 102 0.64 -11.38 6.92
N HIS A 103 1.58 -11.28 5.99
CA HIS A 103 3.02 -11.35 6.32
C HIS A 103 3.56 -10.04 6.94
N ASN A 104 2.76 -8.98 7.01
CA ASN A 104 3.16 -7.75 7.69
C ASN A 104 2.99 -7.91 9.21
N PRO A 105 3.84 -7.29 10.05
CA PRO A 105 3.74 -7.38 11.51
C PRO A 105 2.41 -6.89 12.07
N THR A 106 1.79 -5.92 11.40
CA THR A 106 0.45 -5.40 11.70
C THR A 106 -0.36 -5.34 10.42
N THR A 107 -1.69 -5.36 10.56
CA THR A 107 -2.58 -5.10 9.43
C THR A 107 -2.25 -3.72 8.82
N PRO A 108 -2.05 -3.63 7.51
CA PRO A 108 -1.78 -2.34 6.85
C PRO A 108 -2.92 -1.34 7.04
N ASP A 109 -2.58 -0.06 7.19
CA ASP A 109 -3.53 1.04 7.26
C ASP A 109 -4.18 1.32 5.90
N VAL A 110 -3.39 1.17 4.82
CA VAL A 110 -3.80 1.42 3.44
C VAL A 110 -3.25 0.34 2.51
N ALA A 111 -4.10 -0.18 1.63
CA ALA A 111 -3.66 -0.96 0.46
C ALA A 111 -3.85 -0.18 -0.84
N VAL A 112 -2.77 -0.02 -1.59
CA VAL A 112 -2.76 0.60 -2.92
C VAL A 112 -2.72 -0.51 -3.97
N ILE A 113 -3.72 -0.53 -4.86
CA ILE A 113 -3.87 -1.53 -5.92
C ILE A 113 -3.54 -0.88 -7.27
N LEU A 114 -2.49 -1.38 -7.94
CA LEU A 114 -1.98 -0.91 -9.23
C LEU A 114 -2.08 -2.04 -10.26
N VAL A 115 -3.19 -2.12 -10.98
CA VAL A 115 -3.39 -3.15 -12.01
C VAL A 115 -4.29 -2.63 -13.13
N GLY A 116 -4.20 -3.25 -14.30
CA GLY A 116 -5.05 -2.96 -15.44
C GLY A 116 -4.25 -2.74 -16.73
N THR A 117 -2.94 -2.45 -16.66
CA THR A 117 -2.13 -2.24 -17.88
C THR A 117 -2.16 -3.48 -18.78
N ASN A 118 -1.88 -4.64 -18.21
CA ASN A 118 -1.87 -5.90 -18.93
C ASN A 118 -3.28 -6.30 -19.37
N ASP A 119 -4.30 -6.01 -18.57
CA ASP A 119 -5.69 -6.28 -18.95
C ASP A 119 -6.09 -5.55 -20.25
N LEU A 120 -5.72 -4.27 -20.34
CA LEU A 120 -5.91 -3.46 -21.55
C LEU A 120 -5.09 -4.02 -22.72
N GLY A 121 -3.85 -4.44 -22.49
CA GLY A 121 -3.02 -5.10 -23.49
C GLY A 121 -3.63 -6.41 -24.02
N HIS A 122 -4.33 -7.16 -23.16
CA HIS A 122 -5.06 -8.38 -23.51
C HIS A 122 -6.50 -8.11 -24.00
N LYS A 123 -6.85 -6.85 -24.28
CA LYS A 123 -8.17 -6.45 -24.80
C LYS A 123 -9.35 -6.90 -23.92
N ARG A 124 -9.15 -7.00 -22.60
CA ARG A 124 -10.24 -7.30 -21.65
C ARG A 124 -11.24 -6.14 -21.60
N SER A 125 -12.51 -6.45 -21.34
CA SER A 125 -13.55 -5.42 -21.24
C SER A 125 -13.32 -4.55 -20.00
N PRO A 126 -13.56 -3.23 -20.06
CA PRO A 126 -13.45 -2.35 -18.88
C PRO A 126 -14.31 -2.83 -17.71
N GLY A 127 -15.50 -3.36 -17.98
CA GLY A 127 -16.41 -3.90 -16.96
C GLY A 127 -15.79 -5.07 -16.18
N ASP A 128 -15.13 -6.00 -16.88
CA ASP A 128 -14.46 -7.13 -16.24
C ASP A 128 -13.24 -6.69 -15.42
N ILE A 129 -12.48 -5.72 -15.94
CA ILE A 129 -11.32 -5.15 -15.21
C ILE A 129 -11.79 -4.50 -13.91
N ILE A 130 -12.80 -3.64 -13.98
CA ILE A 130 -13.36 -2.96 -12.80
C ILE A 130 -13.91 -3.99 -11.80
N LYS A 131 -14.65 -5.00 -12.27
CA LYS A 131 -15.18 -6.07 -11.42
C LYS A 131 -14.07 -6.80 -10.67
N ASP A 132 -12.96 -7.07 -11.35
CA ASP A 132 -11.83 -7.76 -10.75
C ASP A 132 -11.11 -6.88 -9.72
N VAL A 133 -10.84 -5.62 -10.07
CA VAL A 133 -10.24 -4.62 -9.16
C VAL A 133 -11.10 -4.45 -7.91
N VAL A 134 -12.42 -4.27 -8.05
CA VAL A 134 -13.35 -4.20 -6.91
C VAL A 134 -13.26 -5.46 -6.04
N SER A 135 -13.09 -6.63 -6.63
CA SER A 135 -12.94 -7.87 -5.89
C SER A 135 -11.61 -7.92 -5.11
N LEU A 136 -10.51 -7.40 -5.67
CA LEU A 136 -9.24 -7.24 -4.94
C LEU A 136 -9.41 -6.30 -3.73
N HIS A 137 -10.10 -5.18 -3.90
CA HIS A 137 -10.42 -4.26 -2.80
C HIS A 137 -11.20 -4.94 -1.68
N ARG A 138 -12.24 -5.71 -2.02
CA ARG A 138 -13.01 -6.50 -1.03
C ARG A 138 -12.11 -7.46 -0.26
N LYS A 139 -11.17 -8.12 -0.95
CA LYS A 139 -10.22 -9.01 -0.28
C LYS A 139 -9.28 -8.29 0.67
N CYS A 140 -8.87 -7.05 0.40
CA CYS A 140 -8.15 -6.25 1.39
C CYS A 140 -8.99 -5.98 2.65
N PHE A 141 -10.27 -5.62 2.50
CA PHE A 141 -11.16 -5.38 3.63
C PHE A 141 -11.41 -6.66 4.46
N GLU A 142 -11.54 -7.81 3.80
CA GLU A 142 -11.64 -9.12 4.48
C GLU A 142 -10.39 -9.44 5.32
N GLU A 143 -9.20 -8.96 4.90
CA GLU A 143 -7.94 -9.05 5.69
C GLU A 143 -7.81 -7.96 6.77
N GLY A 144 -8.83 -7.13 6.96
CA GLY A 144 -8.86 -6.09 7.99
C GLY A 144 -8.25 -4.74 7.59
N VAL A 145 -7.77 -4.59 6.34
CA VAL A 145 -7.28 -3.30 5.84
C VAL A 145 -8.44 -2.31 5.78
N ARG A 146 -8.32 -1.17 6.45
CA ARG A 146 -9.44 -0.22 6.59
C ARG A 146 -9.63 0.73 5.41
N ARG A 147 -8.58 0.94 4.62
CA ARG A 147 -8.58 1.89 3.50
C ARG A 147 -7.89 1.27 2.30
N THR A 148 -8.46 1.49 1.12
CA THR A 148 -7.88 0.98 -0.10
C THR A 148 -7.98 2.04 -1.21
N VAL A 149 -6.99 2.06 -2.10
CA VAL A 149 -6.89 3.03 -3.20
C VAL A 149 -6.57 2.28 -4.48
N ALA A 150 -7.37 2.51 -5.54
CA ALA A 150 -7.03 2.07 -6.88
C ALA A 150 -6.22 3.18 -7.56
N VAL A 151 -5.07 2.85 -8.14
CA VAL A 151 -4.29 3.79 -8.94
C VAL A 151 -4.41 3.36 -10.40
N GLY A 152 -5.16 4.18 -11.15
CA GLY A 152 -5.29 4.02 -12.59
C GLY A 152 -4.03 4.45 -13.34
N ILE A 153 -3.92 3.96 -14.56
CA ILE A 153 -2.86 4.33 -15.49
C ILE A 153 -3.44 5.43 -16.38
N PRO A 154 -2.83 6.64 -16.42
CA PRO A 154 -3.28 7.64 -17.37
C PRO A 154 -3.11 7.12 -18.81
N PRO A 155 -3.94 7.59 -19.76
CA PRO A 155 -3.78 7.23 -21.17
C PRO A 155 -2.35 7.47 -21.64
N SER A 156 -1.75 6.49 -22.32
CA SER A 156 -0.41 6.61 -22.89
C SER A 156 -0.44 6.49 -24.41
N ALA A 157 0.54 7.10 -25.08
CA ALA A 157 0.69 7.02 -26.54
C ALA A 157 0.78 5.55 -27.03
N TRP A 158 1.29 4.65 -26.19
CA TRP A 158 1.37 3.21 -26.48
C TRP A 158 -0.03 2.56 -26.64
N GLN A 159 -1.00 2.99 -25.85
CA GLN A 159 -2.39 2.52 -25.99
C GLN A 159 -3.06 3.09 -27.24
N VAL A 160 -2.61 4.25 -27.71
CA VAL A 160 -3.10 4.89 -28.94
C VAL A 160 -2.50 4.21 -30.18
N SER A 161 -1.20 3.90 -30.16
CA SER A 161 -0.49 3.28 -31.29
C SER A 161 -0.87 1.81 -31.52
N ASN A 162 -1.37 1.11 -30.51
CA ASN A 162 -1.80 -0.29 -30.60
C ASN A 162 -3.32 -0.46 -30.85
N LYS A 163 -4.04 0.61 -31.20
CA LYS A 163 -5.37 0.51 -31.80
C LYS A 163 -5.22 0.24 -33.30
N ALA A 164 -4.85 -1.01 -33.64
CA ALA A 164 -4.92 -1.57 -34.99
C ALA A 164 -5.81 -2.82 -34.97
#